data_AF-A0A6A5WQY0-F1
#
_entry.id   AF-A0A6A5WQY0-F1
#
_cell.length_a   1.000
_cell.length_b   1.000
_cell.length_c   1.000
_cell.angle_alpha   90.00
_cell.angle_beta   90.00
_cell.angle_gamma   90.00
#
_symmetry.space_group_name_H-M   'P 1'
#
loop_
_entity.id
_entity.type
_entity.pdbx_description
1 polymer ?
#
loop_
_entity_poly.entity_id
_entity_poly.type
_entity_poly.pdbx_seq_one_letter_code
_entity_poly.pdbx_strand_id
1 'polypeptide(L)'
;IIVSNNSWITNKIGVEWLKYFIKYIEGRKVRVYYLLIFNSYKSYNLVNFQDIYKENNIYTLYILPYLLHLLQLLNIGYFLLLKYTYRY
;
A
#
# COMPACT_ATOMS: atom_id res chain seq x y z
N ILE A 1 8.91 -10.27 -7.63
CA ILE A 1 7.74 -9.35 -7.57
C ILE A 1 6.86 -9.70 -8.76
N ILE A 2 5.58 -10.03 -8.53
CA ILE A 2 4.64 -10.41 -9.61
C ILE A 2 4.09 -9.13 -10.24
N VAL A 3 4.14 -9.03 -11.56
CA VAL A 3 3.64 -7.86 -12.31
C VAL A 3 2.70 -8.37 -13.40
N SER A 4 1.63 -7.65 -13.68
CA SER A 4 0.72 -7.96 -14.79
C SER A 4 1.28 -7.43 -16.11
N ASN A 5 1.00 -8.12 -17.22
CA ASN A 5 1.41 -7.66 -18.55
C ASN A 5 0.80 -6.31 -18.93
N ASN A 6 -0.35 -5.95 -18.34
CA ASN A 6 -1.03 -4.68 -18.60
C ASN A 6 -0.71 -3.59 -17.57
N SER A 7 0.26 -3.82 -16.67
CA SER A 7 0.66 -2.88 -15.61
C SER A 7 -0.44 -2.50 -14.61
N TRP A 8 -1.60 -3.17 -14.63
CA TRP A 8 -2.69 -2.96 -13.67
C TRP A 8 -2.56 -3.90 -12.47
N ILE A 9 -2.71 -3.35 -11.27
CA ILE A 9 -2.75 -4.14 -10.04
C ILE A 9 -4.12 -4.84 -9.94
N THR A 10 -4.13 -6.15 -10.10
CA THR A 10 -5.33 -6.97 -9.84
C THR A 10 -5.38 -7.39 -8.38
N ASN A 11 -6.56 -7.78 -7.88
CA ASN A 11 -6.71 -8.27 -6.51
C ASN A 11 -5.75 -9.42 -6.17
N LYS A 12 -5.53 -10.36 -7.10
CA LYS A 12 -4.59 -11.48 -6.93
C LYS A 12 -3.16 -11.00 -6.74
N ILE A 13 -2.73 -10.02 -7.53
CA ILE A 13 -1.39 -9.43 -7.43
C ILE A 13 -1.26 -8.67 -6.10
N GLY A 14 -2.29 -7.92 -5.70
CA GLY A 14 -2.34 -7.21 -4.42
C GLY A 14 -2.15 -8.14 -3.22
N VAL A 15 -2.80 -9.31 -3.20
CA VAL A 15 -2.63 -10.31 -2.14
C VAL A 15 -1.20 -10.85 -2.09
N GLU A 16 -0.61 -11.18 -3.23
CA GLU A 16 0.77 -11.70 -3.27
C GLU A 16 1.79 -10.65 -2.84
N TRP A 17 1.58 -9.39 -3.22
CA TRP A 17 2.42 -8.27 -2.76
C TRP A 17 2.32 -8.07 -1.25
N LEU A 18 1.13 -8.22 -0.70
CA LEU A 18 0.89 -8.09 0.73
C LEU A 18 1.54 -9.22 1.53
N LYS A 19 1.47 -10.47 1.07
CA LYS A 19 2.23 -11.59 1.66
C LYS A 19 3.73 -11.36 1.61
N TYR A 20 4.24 -10.87 0.47
CA TYR A 20 5.65 -10.54 0.33
C TYR A 20 6.08 -9.43 1.30
N PHE A 21 5.25 -8.39 1.43
CA PHE A 21 5.47 -7.31 2.39
C PHE A 21 5.50 -7.83 3.83
N ILE A 22 4.53 -8.66 4.23
CA ILE A 22 4.48 -9.31 5.56
C ILE A 22 5.78 -10.07 5.84
N LYS A 23 6.21 -10.93 4.92
CA LYS A 23 7.46 -11.68 5.05
C LYS A 23 8.69 -10.76 5.22
N TYR A 24 8.70 -9.63 4.54
CA TYR A 24 9.78 -8.65 4.64
C TYR A 24 9.79 -7.92 5.99
N ILE A 25 8.62 -7.56 6.52
CA ILE A 25 8.50 -6.86 7.81
C ILE A 25 8.66 -7.80 9.01
N GLU A 26 8.34 -9.10 8.88
CA GLU A 26 8.48 -10.09 9.96
C GLU A 26 9.89 -10.15 10.53
N GLY A 27 10.93 -10.11 9.68
CA GLY A 27 12.32 -10.07 10.11
C GLY A 27 12.77 -8.73 10.70
N ARG A 28 11.89 -7.71 10.73
CA ARG A 28 12.16 -6.33 11.16
C ARG A 28 11.09 -5.82 12.13
N LYS A 29 10.37 -6.72 12.80
CA LYS A 29 9.33 -6.40 13.78
C LYS A 29 9.93 -5.68 14.99
N VAL A 30 9.87 -4.35 14.98
CA VAL A 30 10.18 -3.49 16.13
C VAL A 30 8.94 -3.28 17.02
N ARG A 31 7.73 -3.43 16.46
CA ARG A 31 6.45 -3.26 17.17
C ARG A 31 5.42 -4.33 16.79
N VAL A 32 4.39 -4.45 17.63
CA VAL A 32 3.32 -5.46 17.54
C VAL A 32 2.37 -5.19 16.37
N TYR A 33 2.19 -3.93 15.98
CA TYR A 33 1.20 -3.52 14.99
C TYR A 33 1.81 -2.72 13.83
N TYR A 34 1.28 -2.93 12.63
CA TYR A 34 1.61 -2.15 11.43
C TYR A 34 0.40 -1.38 10.93
N LEU A 35 0.62 -0.16 10.46
CA LEU A 35 -0.41 0.66 9.83
C LEU A 35 -0.17 0.71 8.32
N LEU A 36 -1.13 0.21 7.54
CA LEU A 36 -1.17 0.32 6.09
C LEU A 36 -2.14 1.43 5.70
N ILE A 37 -1.63 2.43 4.98
CA ILE A 37 -2.42 3.56 4.51
C ILE A 37 -2.71 3.37 3.02
N PHE A 38 -3.98 3.21 2.68
CA PHE A 38 -4.44 3.11 1.30
C PHE A 38 -5.05 4.43 0.86
N ASN A 39 -4.76 4.81 -0.37
CA ASN A 39 -5.61 5.76 -1.08
C ASN A 39 -6.94 5.05 -1.36
N SER A 40 -8.07 5.65 -0.99
CA SER A 40 -9.39 5.09 -1.24
C SER A 40 -9.72 5.08 -2.74
N TYR A 41 -9.10 4.17 -3.48
CA TYR A 41 -9.51 3.82 -4.82
C TYR A 41 -10.23 2.48 -4.78
N LYS A 42 -11.38 2.46 -5.45
CA LYS A 42 -12.57 1.63 -5.23
C LYS A 42 -12.42 0.15 -5.59
N SER A 43 -11.28 -0.48 -5.32
CA SER A 43 -10.89 -1.71 -6.02
C SER A 43 -10.03 -2.67 -5.20
N TYR A 44 -10.37 -2.91 -3.93
CA TYR A 44 -9.91 -4.09 -3.22
C TYR A 44 -11.12 -4.75 -2.60
N ASN A 45 -11.44 -5.99 -3.03
CA ASN A 45 -12.44 -6.82 -2.36
C ASN A 45 -11.94 -7.08 -0.93
N LEU A 46 -12.35 -6.22 0.00
CA LEU A 46 -11.91 -6.15 1.39
C LEU A 46 -11.97 -7.49 2.11
N VAL A 47 -12.89 -8.37 1.71
CA VAL A 47 -13.13 -9.67 2.36
C VAL A 47 -11.87 -10.54 2.39
N ASN A 48 -11.18 -10.75 1.25
CA ASN A 48 -9.98 -11.59 1.21
C ASN A 48 -8.77 -10.98 1.90
N PHE A 49 -8.78 -9.67 2.12
CA PHE A 49 -7.66 -8.95 2.75
C PHE A 49 -7.83 -8.84 4.27
N GLN A 50 -9.07 -8.78 4.77
CA GLN A 50 -9.36 -8.60 6.19
C GLN A 50 -8.77 -9.70 7.08
N ASP A 51 -8.84 -10.96 6.64
CA ASP A 51 -8.31 -12.08 7.41
C ASP A 51 -6.78 -11.98 7.52
N ILE A 52 -6.11 -11.72 6.39
CA ILE A 52 -4.65 -11.55 6.36
C ILE A 52 -4.22 -10.35 7.21
N TYR A 53 -4.99 -9.26 7.21
CA TYR A 53 -4.70 -8.09 8.06
C TYR A 53 -4.81 -8.41 9.54
N LYS A 54 -5.88 -9.11 9.96
CA LYS A 54 -6.10 -9.50 11.36
C LYS A 54 -5.01 -10.45 11.86
N GLU A 55 -4.69 -11.48 11.09
CA GLU A 55 -3.66 -12.48 11.46
C GLU A 55 -2.28 -11.84 11.65
N ASN A 56 -1.99 -10.76 10.93
CA ASN A 56 -0.68 -10.12 10.93
C ASN A 56 -0.62 -8.82 11.76
N ASN A 57 -1.65 -8.51 12.56
CA ASN A 57 -1.74 -7.29 13.35
C ASN A 57 -1.57 -6.01 12.52
N ILE A 58 -2.15 -6.02 11.32
CA ILE A 58 -2.10 -4.90 10.37
C ILE A 58 -3.41 -4.13 10.45
N TYR A 59 -3.33 -2.85 10.80
CA TYR A 59 -4.44 -1.92 10.68
C TYR A 59 -4.43 -1.25 9.32
N THR A 60 -5.60 -1.09 8.72
CA THR A 60 -5.75 -0.37 7.45
C THR A 60 -6.44 0.97 7.67
N LEU A 61 -5.87 2.03 7.10
CA LEU A 61 -6.45 3.37 7.08
C LEU A 61 -6.67 3.78 5.63
N TYR A 62 -7.88 4.23 5.31
CA TYR A 62 -8.23 4.69 3.97
C TYR A 62 -8.28 6.22 3.97
N ILE A 63 -7.37 6.85 3.23
CA ILE A 63 -7.40 8.30 2.99
C ILE A 63 -8.50 8.57 1.97
N LEU A 64 -9.44 9.48 2.29
CA LEU A 64 -10.51 9.85 1.38
C LEU A 64 -9.96 10.45 0.08
N PRO A 65 -10.65 10.26 -1.07
CA PRO A 65 -10.10 10.62 -2.37
C PRO A 65 -9.82 12.11 -2.48
N TYR A 66 -10.67 12.95 -1.86
CA TYR A 66 -10.50 14.40 -1.87
C TYR A 66 -9.35 14.86 -0.96
N LEU A 67 -8.93 14.08 0.03
CA LEU A 67 -7.76 14.41 0.86
C LEU A 67 -6.45 13.94 0.24
N LEU A 68 -6.51 13.15 -0.83
CA LEU A 68 -5.33 12.56 -1.43
C LEU A 68 -4.30 13.59 -1.89
N HIS A 69 -4.76 14.66 -2.54
CA HIS A 69 -3.87 15.72 -3.03
C HIS A 69 -3.15 16.49 -1.90
N LEU A 70 -3.69 16.44 -0.67
CA LEU A 70 -3.11 17.09 0.52
C LEU A 70 -2.32 16.12 1.40
N LEU A 71 -2.70 14.84 1.45
CA LEU A 71 -2.21 13.86 2.41
C LEU A 71 -1.42 12.71 1.79
N GLN A 72 -1.31 12.63 0.46
CA GLN A 72 -0.49 11.60 -0.16
C GLN A 72 0.99 11.93 0.06
N LEU A 73 1.54 11.43 1.17
CA LEU A 73 2.95 11.53 1.54
C LEU A 73 3.87 11.12 0.39
N LEU A 74 3.46 10.12 -0.39
CA LEU A 74 4.20 9.69 -1.57
C LEU A 74 4.28 10.78 -2.65
N ASN A 75 3.21 11.57 -2.84
CA ASN A 75 3.21 12.66 -3.80
C ASN A 75 4.02 13.85 -3.31
N ILE A 76 3.82 14.25 -2.04
CA ILE A 76 4.44 15.46 -1.46
C ILE A 76 5.92 15.25 -1.11
N GLY A 77 6.30 14.08 -0.63
CA GLY A 77 7.69 13.80 -0.31
C GLY A 77 8.44 13.26 -1.52
N TYR A 78 8.12 12.02 -1.87
CA TYR A 78 8.91 11.21 -2.79
C TYR A 78 8.82 11.70 -4.23
N PHE A 79 7.60 11.88 -4.76
CA PHE A 79 7.42 12.27 -6.15
C PHE A 79 7.72 13.76 -6.41
N LEU A 80 7.49 14.66 -5.46
CA LEU A 80 7.96 16.05 -5.61
C LEU A 80 9.48 16.08 -5.74
N LEU A 81 10.21 15.36 -4.88
CA LEU A 81 11.66 15.30 -4.98
C LEU A 81 12.12 14.75 -6.34
N LEU A 82 11.49 13.67 -6.81
CA LEU A 82 11.75 13.10 -8.13
C LEU A 82 11.50 14.09 -9.27
N LYS A 83 10.42 14.88 -9.21
CA LYS A 83 10.13 15.92 -10.21
C LYS A 83 11.22 17.00 -10.24
N TYR A 84 11.70 17.42 -9.06
CA TYR A 84 12.78 18.40 -8.97
C TYR A 84 14.10 17.85 -9.52
N THR A 85 14.45 16.60 -9.23
CA THR A 85 15.73 16.00 -9.66
C THR A 85 15.75 15.69 -11.15
N TYR A 86 14.64 15.24 -11.72
CA TYR A 86 14.58 14.82 -13.12
C TYR A 86 14.10 15.92 -14.07
N ARG A 87 13.74 17.11 -13.57
CA ARG A 87 13.26 18.29 -14.34
C ARG A 87 12.42 17.88 -15.55
N TYR A 88 11.23 17.37 -15.28
CA TYR A 88 10.16 17.31 -16.28
C TYR A 88 9.49 18.68 -16.42
#